data_AF-A0A416CVM6-F1
#
_entry.id   AF-A0A416CVM6-F1
#
_cell.length_a   1.000
_cell.length_b   1.000
_cell.length_c   1.000
_cell.angle_alpha   90.00
_cell.angle_beta   90.00
_cell.angle_gamma   90.00
#
_symmetry.space_group_name_H-M   'P 1'
#
loop_
_entity.id
_entity.type
_entity.pdbx_description
1 polymer ?
#
loop_
_entity_poly.entity_id
_entity_poly.type
_entity_poly.pdbx_seq_one_letter_code
_entity_poly.pdbx_strand_id
1 'polypeptide(L)'
;MKGNIKSFICGMLVMGVISCAGAYATDVWQNINVLPNTIKVVVDGKEVQADNFLYNDTTYLPIRAVSEALGKDVQYDTQTSTATISEKKEDDTMTVTSKYTPPAEYINNSDYIIQKDGVYYVSVVFIWDMMQGTDCKPEYDHDTREVKISKDKKEIYSCQAILVEDRSVIPYDQYVDEIEPLLK
;
A
#
# COMPACT_ATOMS: atom_id res chain seq x y z
N MET A 1 -47.37 -39.85 -48.36
CA MET A 1 -47.04 -39.00 -47.20
C MET A 1 -45.58 -38.55 -47.31
N LYS A 2 -45.31 -37.38 -47.91
CA LYS A 2 -43.92 -36.91 -48.15
C LYS A 2 -43.81 -35.38 -48.16
N GLY A 3 -44.65 -34.68 -47.37
CA GLY A 3 -44.76 -33.21 -47.40
C GLY A 3 -44.48 -32.47 -46.08
N ASN A 4 -44.69 -33.08 -44.91
CA ASN A 4 -44.90 -32.28 -43.69
C ASN A 4 -43.80 -32.42 -42.60
N ILE A 5 -42.70 -33.14 -42.87
CA ILE A 5 -41.66 -33.37 -41.85
C ILE A 5 -40.67 -32.20 -41.73
N LYS A 6 -40.45 -31.44 -42.81
CA LYS A 6 -39.54 -30.27 -42.81
C LYS A 6 -40.11 -29.10 -41.99
N SER A 7 -41.42 -28.92 -41.98
CA SER A 7 -42.09 -27.89 -41.19
C SER A 7 -42.09 -28.20 -39.69
N PHE A 8 -42.06 -29.49 -39.31
CA PHE A 8 -42.02 -29.90 -37.90
C PHE A 8 -40.62 -29.72 -37.28
N ILE A 9 -39.56 -30.02 -38.04
CA ILE A 9 -38.16 -29.85 -37.60
C ILE A 9 -37.82 -28.37 -37.45
N CYS A 10 -38.36 -27.49 -38.30
CA CYS A 10 -38.14 -26.05 -38.18
C CYS A 10 -38.85 -25.45 -36.94
N GLY A 11 -40.08 -25.89 -36.63
CA GLY A 11 -40.79 -25.47 -35.43
C GLY A 11 -40.15 -25.93 -34.12
N MET A 12 -39.53 -27.12 -34.12
CA MET A 12 -38.83 -27.68 -32.96
C MET A 12 -37.47 -27.01 -32.68
N LEU A 13 -36.82 -26.44 -33.70
CA LEU A 13 -35.59 -25.66 -33.52
C LEU A 13 -35.85 -24.24 -33.00
N VAL A 14 -36.97 -23.61 -33.36
CA VAL A 14 -37.28 -22.24 -32.91
C VAL A 14 -37.71 -22.20 -31.43
N MET A 15 -38.31 -23.26 -30.90
CA MET A 15 -38.66 -23.35 -29.47
C MET A 15 -37.46 -23.65 -28.55
N GLY A 16 -36.33 -24.14 -29.08
CA GLY A 16 -35.14 -24.46 -28.27
C GLY A 16 -34.24 -23.26 -27.93
N VAL A 17 -34.45 -22.10 -28.57
CA VAL A 17 -33.51 -20.96 -28.47
C VAL A 17 -33.93 -19.92 -27.40
N ILE A 18 -35.12 -20.06 -26.79
CA ILE A 18 -35.65 -19.06 -25.84
C ILE A 18 -35.35 -19.41 -24.35
N SER A 19 -34.73 -20.56 -24.06
CA SER A 19 -34.53 -21.02 -22.68
C SER A 19 -33.33 -20.40 -21.94
N CYS A 20 -32.52 -19.57 -22.60
CA CYS A 20 -31.35 -18.93 -21.97
C CYS A 20 -31.64 -17.47 -21.61
N ALA A 21 -32.69 -17.22 -20.83
CA ALA A 21 -32.74 -15.99 -20.03
C ALA A 21 -31.76 -16.19 -18.87
N GLY A 22 -30.52 -15.70 -19.04
CA GLY A 22 -29.58 -15.60 -17.92
C GLY A 22 -30.26 -14.87 -16.77
N ALA A 23 -30.36 -15.51 -15.61
CA ALA A 23 -30.75 -14.85 -14.38
C ALA A 23 -29.62 -13.89 -14.02
N TYR A 24 -29.68 -12.65 -14.53
CA TYR A 24 -28.90 -11.57 -13.95
C TYR A 24 -29.46 -11.34 -12.55
N ALA A 25 -28.64 -11.54 -11.53
CA ALA A 25 -28.98 -11.07 -10.19
C ALA A 25 -29.12 -9.54 -10.30
N THR A 26 -30.37 -9.07 -10.33
CA THR A 26 -30.65 -7.64 -10.21
C THR A 26 -30.48 -7.32 -8.74
N ASP A 27 -29.47 -6.51 -8.40
CA ASP A 27 -29.35 -5.97 -7.06
C ASP A 27 -30.56 -5.07 -6.80
N VAL A 28 -31.52 -5.58 -6.02
CA VAL A 28 -32.70 -4.81 -5.63
C VAL A 28 -32.38 -4.10 -4.33
N TRP A 29 -32.36 -2.77 -4.37
CA TRP A 29 -32.27 -1.96 -3.16
C TRP A 29 -33.40 -2.32 -2.20
N GLN A 30 -33.05 -2.76 -0.99
CA GLN A 30 -34.00 -3.03 0.08
C GLN A 30 -33.86 -1.99 1.17
N ASN A 31 -35.00 -1.43 1.59
CA ASN A 31 -35.05 -0.59 2.77
C ASN A 31 -35.17 -1.49 4.00
N ILE A 32 -34.32 -1.22 5.00
CA ILE A 32 -34.40 -1.85 6.32
C ILE A 32 -34.75 -0.80 7.37
N ASN A 33 -35.55 -1.20 8.36
CA ASN A 33 -35.81 -0.39 9.54
C ASN A 33 -34.82 -0.78 10.63
N VAL A 34 -34.14 0.21 11.20
CA VAL A 34 -33.08 0.00 12.20
C VAL A 34 -33.26 0.97 13.37
N LEU A 35 -32.73 0.62 14.54
CA LEU A 35 -32.63 1.54 15.67
C LEU A 35 -31.21 2.11 15.73
N PRO A 36 -31.00 3.39 15.39
CA PRO A 36 -29.67 3.97 15.37
C PRO A 36 -29.16 4.31 16.78
N ASN A 37 -27.87 4.09 17.02
CA ASN A 37 -27.08 4.64 18.12
C ASN A 37 -27.62 4.39 19.54
N THR A 38 -28.26 3.24 19.76
CA THR A 38 -28.78 2.86 21.08
C THR A 38 -27.79 2.04 21.91
N ILE A 39 -26.74 1.50 21.28
CA ILE A 39 -25.80 0.58 21.93
C ILE A 39 -24.47 1.29 22.17
N LYS A 40 -23.99 1.22 23.41
CA LYS A 40 -22.66 1.68 23.79
C LYS A 40 -21.64 0.57 23.54
N VAL A 41 -20.60 0.87 22.75
CA VAL A 41 -19.55 -0.08 22.38
C VAL A 41 -18.24 0.30 23.07
N VAL A 42 -17.61 -0.67 23.72
CA VAL A 42 -16.38 -0.50 24.47
C VAL A 42 -15.39 -1.60 24.07
N VAL A 43 -14.19 -1.20 23.66
CA VAL A 43 -13.08 -2.08 23.30
C VAL A 43 -11.90 -1.71 24.19
N ASP A 44 -11.32 -2.69 24.87
CA ASP A 44 -10.19 -2.49 25.81
C ASP A 44 -10.43 -1.37 26.84
N GLY A 45 -11.67 -1.27 27.33
CA GLY A 45 -12.08 -0.26 28.31
C GLY A 45 -12.26 1.16 27.74
N LYS A 46 -12.04 1.36 26.44
CA LYS A 46 -12.26 2.63 25.74
C LYS A 46 -13.54 2.58 24.93
N GLU A 47 -14.31 3.65 25.01
CA GLU A 47 -15.54 3.79 24.24
C GLU A 47 -15.24 4.03 22.75
N VAL A 48 -15.87 3.26 21.88
CA VAL A 48 -15.76 3.42 20.43
C VAL A 48 -16.79 4.45 19.98
N GLN A 49 -16.32 5.63 19.58
CA GLN A 49 -17.16 6.71 19.04
C GLN A 49 -17.43 6.45 17.56
N ALA A 50 -18.42 5.60 17.28
CA ALA A 50 -18.87 5.31 15.92
C ALA A 50 -20.38 5.12 15.86
N ASP A 51 -20.96 5.54 14.74
CA ASP A 51 -22.36 5.24 14.46
C ASP A 51 -22.57 3.73 14.44
N ASN A 52 -23.64 3.28 15.07
CA ASN A 52 -24.07 1.90 15.09
C ASN A 52 -25.58 1.82 14.90
N PHE A 53 -26.07 0.65 14.54
CA PHE A 53 -27.51 0.42 14.50
C PHE A 53 -27.85 -1.00 14.92
N LEU A 54 -28.99 -1.15 15.58
CA LEU A 54 -29.56 -2.44 15.91
C LEU A 54 -30.50 -2.86 14.77
N TYR A 55 -30.25 -4.04 14.23
CA TYR A 55 -31.09 -4.70 13.25
C TYR A 55 -31.21 -6.17 13.60
N ASN A 56 -32.45 -6.66 13.79
CA ASN A 56 -32.74 -8.04 14.21
C ASN A 56 -31.88 -8.50 15.41
N ASP A 57 -31.92 -7.73 16.50
CA ASP A 57 -31.16 -7.97 17.73
C ASP A 57 -29.64 -8.08 17.56
N THR A 58 -29.11 -7.67 16.40
CA THR A 58 -27.68 -7.62 16.10
C THR A 58 -27.25 -6.16 15.97
N THR A 59 -26.17 -5.80 16.67
CA THR A 59 -25.58 -4.46 16.55
C THR A 59 -24.57 -4.46 15.42
N TYR A 60 -24.78 -3.57 14.46
CA TYR A 60 -23.89 -3.38 13.31
C TYR A 60 -23.05 -2.12 13.52
N LEU A 61 -21.77 -2.24 13.17
CA LEU A 61 -20.79 -1.16 13.27
C LEU A 61 -19.99 -1.03 11.97
N PRO A 62 -19.48 0.18 11.67
CA PRO A 62 -18.45 0.37 10.66
C PRO A 62 -17.25 -0.52 10.98
N ILE A 63 -16.89 -1.39 10.04
CA ILE A 63 -15.75 -2.29 10.17
C ILE A 63 -14.45 -1.54 10.51
N ARG A 64 -14.29 -0.33 9.98
CA ARG A 64 -13.13 0.53 10.25
C ARG A 64 -13.05 0.97 11.72
N ALA A 65 -14.17 1.35 12.32
CA ALA A 65 -14.20 1.76 13.73
C ALA A 65 -13.79 0.60 14.66
N VAL A 66 -14.25 -0.61 14.34
CA VAL A 66 -13.87 -1.82 15.08
C VAL A 66 -12.38 -2.12 14.89
N SER A 67 -11.88 -2.04 13.65
CA SER A 67 -10.46 -2.26 13.34
C SER A 67 -9.54 -1.27 14.05
N GLU A 68 -9.87 0.03 14.00
CA GLU A 68 -9.11 1.10 14.68
C GLU A 68 -9.09 0.91 16.20
N ALA A 69 -10.25 0.57 16.78
CA ALA A 69 -10.35 0.29 18.21
C ALA A 69 -9.49 -0.90 18.64
N LEU A 70 -9.29 -1.89 17.75
CA LEU A 70 -8.43 -3.06 17.96
C LEU A 70 -6.97 -2.84 17.53
N GLY A 71 -6.61 -1.65 17.04
CA GLY A 71 -5.27 -1.35 16.54
C GLY A 71 -4.88 -2.11 15.27
N LYS A 72 -5.85 -2.49 14.44
CA LYS A 72 -5.66 -3.27 13.20
C LYS A 72 -5.89 -2.42 11.96
N ASP A 73 -5.37 -2.90 10.82
CA ASP A 73 -5.66 -2.29 9.51
C ASP A 73 -6.83 -3.00 8.82
N VAL A 74 -7.59 -2.26 8.02
CA VAL A 74 -8.71 -2.79 7.23
C VAL A 74 -8.53 -2.48 5.74
N GLN A 75 -8.57 -3.53 4.92
CA GLN A 75 -8.44 -3.42 3.47
C GLN A 75 -9.69 -3.99 2.79
N TYR A 76 -10.12 -3.35 1.70
CA TYR A 76 -11.24 -3.84 0.90
C TYR A 76 -10.79 -4.11 -0.53
N ASP A 77 -10.87 -5.37 -0.95
CA ASP A 77 -10.65 -5.79 -2.32
C ASP A 77 -11.99 -5.76 -3.08
N THR A 78 -12.11 -4.82 -4.01
CA THR A 78 -13.31 -4.64 -4.84
C THR A 78 -13.52 -5.76 -5.85
N GLN A 79 -12.47 -6.47 -6.27
CA GLN A 79 -12.57 -7.55 -7.25
C GLN A 79 -13.20 -8.80 -6.63
N THR A 80 -12.82 -9.10 -5.39
CA THR A 80 -13.33 -10.26 -4.66
C THR A 80 -14.47 -9.91 -3.69
N SER A 81 -14.79 -8.61 -3.54
CA SER A 81 -15.72 -8.10 -2.51
C SER A 81 -15.34 -8.56 -1.09
N THR A 82 -14.04 -8.55 -0.80
CA THR A 82 -13.49 -9.06 0.46
C THR A 82 -12.99 -7.92 1.32
N ALA A 83 -13.51 -7.81 2.54
CA ALA A 83 -12.93 -6.96 3.57
C ALA A 83 -12.01 -7.80 4.48
N THR A 84 -10.76 -7.40 4.63
CA THR A 84 -9.75 -8.08 5.44
C THR A 84 -9.32 -7.18 6.59
N ILE A 85 -9.42 -7.68 7.82
CA ILE A 85 -8.78 -7.08 9.00
C ILE A 85 -7.50 -7.86 9.25
N SER A 86 -6.35 -7.19 9.25
CA SER A 86 -5.06 -7.80 9.52
C SER A 86 -4.36 -7.07 10.65
N GLU A 87 -3.28 -7.68 11.17
CA GLU A 87 -2.30 -6.88 11.91
C GLU A 87 -2.02 -5.62 11.10
N LYS A 88 -2.00 -4.48 11.78
CA LYS A 88 -1.46 -3.29 11.17
C LYS A 88 -0.05 -3.69 10.79
N LYS A 89 0.24 -3.79 9.48
CA LYS A 89 1.62 -3.86 9.06
C LYS A 89 2.26 -2.65 9.74
N GLU A 90 3.32 -2.86 10.49
CA GLU A 90 4.26 -1.78 10.69
C GLU A 90 4.67 -1.37 9.27
N ASP A 91 3.91 -0.46 8.64
CA ASP A 91 4.58 0.68 8.05
C ASP A 91 5.43 1.17 9.20
N ASP A 92 6.74 1.05 9.01
CA ASP A 92 7.85 1.28 9.91
C ASP A 92 7.82 2.72 10.44
N THR A 93 6.73 3.03 11.14
CA THR A 93 6.45 4.20 11.96
C THR A 93 6.77 3.81 13.40
N MET A 94 7.85 3.05 13.57
CA MET A 94 8.88 3.53 14.46
C MET A 94 8.99 5.03 14.22
N THR A 95 8.85 5.86 15.26
CA THR A 95 9.42 7.19 15.22
C THR A 95 10.94 7.00 15.04
N VAL A 96 11.38 6.67 13.83
CA VAL A 96 12.78 6.66 13.44
C VAL A 96 13.11 8.13 13.34
N THR A 97 13.40 8.74 14.48
CA THR A 97 14.05 10.03 14.46
C THR A 97 15.46 9.73 14.01
N SER A 98 15.95 10.40 12.97
CA SER A 98 17.33 10.17 12.53
C SER A 98 18.30 10.39 13.69
N LYS A 99 19.24 9.47 13.84
CA LYS A 99 20.35 9.53 14.81
C LYS A 99 21.25 10.72 14.50
N TYR A 100 21.43 11.05 13.23
CA TYR A 100 22.24 12.18 12.79
C TYR A 100 21.39 13.26 12.11
N THR A 101 21.88 14.49 12.19
CA THR A 101 21.31 15.65 11.47
C THR A 101 22.30 16.09 10.39
N PRO A 102 21.87 16.20 9.12
CA PRO A 102 22.73 16.69 8.05
C PRO A 102 23.32 18.08 8.35
N PRO A 103 24.54 18.39 7.85
CA PRO A 103 25.11 19.71 7.96
C PRO A 103 24.17 20.80 7.44
N ALA A 104 24.19 21.97 8.09
CA ALA A 104 23.31 23.10 7.76
C ALA A 104 23.46 23.60 6.31
N GLU A 105 24.60 23.32 5.67
CA GLU A 105 24.85 23.61 4.26
C GLU A 105 23.97 22.78 3.31
N TYR A 106 23.70 21.52 3.66
CA TYR A 106 22.97 20.58 2.80
C TYR A 106 21.51 20.41 3.21
N ILE A 107 21.17 20.67 4.47
CA ILE A 107 19.82 20.39 5.01
C ILE A 107 18.70 21.14 4.30
N ASN A 108 18.99 22.31 3.72
CA ASN A 108 18.02 23.12 2.96
C ASN A 108 18.09 22.88 1.45
N ASN A 109 18.99 21.99 0.99
CA ASN A 109 19.09 21.61 -0.40
C ASN A 109 18.24 20.36 -0.64
N SER A 110 17.04 20.54 -1.16
CA SER A 110 16.12 19.43 -1.42
C SER A 110 16.69 18.39 -2.38
N ASP A 111 17.59 18.79 -3.29
CA ASP A 111 18.28 17.88 -4.22
C ASP A 111 19.22 16.90 -3.54
N TYR A 112 19.65 17.21 -2.31
CA TYR A 112 20.54 16.37 -1.52
C TYR A 112 19.86 15.74 -0.34
N ILE A 113 19.09 16.50 0.43
CA ILE A 113 18.49 16.06 1.68
C ILE A 113 16.96 16.15 1.58
N ILE A 114 16.30 15.05 1.94
CA ILE A 114 14.84 14.99 2.07
C ILE A 114 14.53 14.74 3.52
N GLN A 115 13.65 15.54 4.11
CA GLN A 115 13.14 15.30 5.46
C GLN A 115 11.68 14.89 5.37
N LYS A 116 11.37 13.69 5.86
CA LYS A 116 9.99 13.18 5.90
C LYS A 116 9.76 12.42 7.19
N ASP A 117 8.66 12.73 7.87
CA ASP A 117 8.22 12.06 9.09
C ASP A 117 9.28 12.00 10.22
N GLY A 118 10.16 13.02 10.30
CA GLY A 118 11.24 13.10 11.29
C GLY A 118 12.52 12.33 10.92
N VAL A 119 12.56 11.71 9.73
CA VAL A 119 13.73 11.04 9.16
C VAL A 119 14.39 11.96 8.13
N TYR A 120 15.71 12.04 8.16
CA TYR A 120 16.54 12.58 7.08
C TYR A 120 16.95 11.47 6.13
N TYR A 121 16.81 11.74 4.84
CA TYR A 121 17.27 10.91 3.74
C TYR A 121 18.26 11.69 2.88
N VAL A 122 19.16 10.95 2.25
CA VAL A 122 20.14 11.50 1.31
C VAL A 122 19.91 10.92 -0.09
N SER A 123 19.94 11.80 -1.09
CA SER A 123 19.76 11.40 -2.47
C SER A 123 20.98 10.65 -3.00
N VAL A 124 20.75 9.77 -3.97
CA VAL A 124 21.86 9.09 -4.68
C VAL A 124 22.79 10.11 -5.36
N VAL A 125 22.27 11.27 -5.77
CA VAL A 125 23.05 12.37 -6.35
C VAL A 125 24.04 12.94 -5.34
N PHE A 126 23.64 13.12 -4.09
CA PHE A 126 24.56 13.57 -3.04
C PHE A 126 25.71 12.58 -2.83
N ILE A 127 25.41 11.27 -2.82
CA ILE A 127 26.47 10.24 -2.69
C ILE A 127 27.46 10.34 -3.86
N TRP A 128 26.95 10.52 -5.08
CA TRP A 128 27.76 10.73 -6.26
C TRP A 128 28.68 11.95 -6.11
N ASP A 129 28.13 13.07 -5.66
CA ASP A 129 28.87 14.32 -5.50
C ASP A 129 29.94 14.24 -4.41
N MET A 130 29.62 13.60 -3.28
CA MET A 130 30.58 13.39 -2.18
C MET A 130 31.73 12.44 -2.56
N MET A 131 31.53 11.57 -3.55
CA MET A 131 32.56 10.67 -4.04
C MET A 131 33.42 11.27 -5.16
N GLN A 132 33.10 12.47 -5.65
CA GLN A 132 33.90 13.13 -6.68
C GLN A 132 35.33 13.38 -6.16
N GLY A 133 36.32 12.85 -6.88
CA GLY A 133 37.73 12.98 -6.52
C GLY A 133 38.27 11.89 -5.58
N THR A 134 37.45 10.91 -5.22
CA THR A 134 37.90 9.69 -4.50
C THR A 134 38.22 8.55 -5.47
N ASP A 135 38.87 7.49 -4.98
CA ASP A 135 39.06 6.24 -5.74
C ASP A 135 37.79 5.38 -5.81
N CYS A 136 36.74 5.77 -5.08
CA CYS A 136 35.46 5.09 -5.04
C CYS A 136 34.58 5.53 -6.22
N LYS A 137 33.95 4.55 -6.88
CA LYS A 137 33.05 4.74 -8.01
C LYS A 137 31.64 4.31 -7.62
N PRO A 138 30.72 5.26 -7.40
CA PRO A 138 29.32 4.94 -7.21
C PRO A 138 28.67 4.58 -8.55
N GLU A 139 27.78 3.60 -8.53
CA GLU A 139 26.93 3.18 -9.63
C GLU A 139 25.51 3.04 -9.11
N TYR A 140 24.52 3.40 -9.94
CA TYR A 140 23.12 3.29 -9.59
C TYR A 140 22.36 2.53 -10.67
N ASP A 141 21.70 1.45 -10.27
CA ASP A 141 20.80 0.69 -11.13
C ASP A 141 19.39 1.25 -10.99
N HIS A 142 18.85 1.84 -12.06
CA HIS A 142 17.52 2.44 -12.07
C HIS A 142 16.38 1.42 -12.04
N ASP A 143 16.61 0.19 -12.51
CA ASP A 143 15.58 -0.86 -12.56
C ASP A 143 15.42 -1.51 -11.18
N THR A 144 16.55 -1.77 -10.52
CA THR A 144 16.56 -2.43 -9.21
C THR A 144 16.60 -1.44 -8.04
N ARG A 145 16.99 -0.18 -8.27
CA ARG A 145 17.27 0.87 -7.28
C ARG A 145 18.48 0.53 -6.38
N GLU A 146 19.40 -0.25 -6.91
CA GLU A 146 20.61 -0.65 -6.20
C GLU A 146 21.70 0.42 -6.36
N VAL A 147 22.27 0.86 -5.23
CA VAL A 147 23.46 1.73 -5.17
C VAL A 147 24.67 0.86 -4.88
N LYS A 148 25.62 0.81 -5.82
CA LYS A 148 26.89 0.09 -5.67
C LYS A 148 28.04 1.05 -5.56
N ILE A 149 29.02 0.73 -4.72
CA ILE A 149 30.26 1.47 -4.61
C ILE A 149 31.40 0.49 -4.86
N SER A 150 32.24 0.82 -5.84
CA SER A 150 33.42 0.03 -6.21
C SER A 150 34.71 0.79 -5.99
N LYS A 151 35.74 0.13 -5.45
CA LYS A 151 37.12 0.64 -5.36
C LYS A 151 38.04 -0.35 -6.05
N ASP A 152 38.96 0.12 -6.89
CA ASP A 152 39.88 -0.73 -7.67
C ASP A 152 39.19 -1.84 -8.49
N LYS A 153 38.00 -1.55 -9.04
CA LYS A 153 37.12 -2.49 -9.77
C LYS A 153 36.56 -3.65 -8.93
N LYS A 154 36.65 -3.56 -7.61
CA LYS A 154 36.00 -4.47 -6.68
C LYS A 154 34.86 -3.75 -5.99
N GLU A 155 33.68 -4.37 -5.98
CA GLU A 155 32.54 -3.90 -5.18
C GLU A 155 32.92 -3.97 -3.69
N ILE A 156 32.79 -2.85 -3.00
CA ILE A 156 33.07 -2.73 -1.56
C ILE A 156 31.82 -2.49 -0.74
N TYR A 157 30.74 -2.05 -1.38
CA TYR A 157 29.46 -1.79 -0.73
C TYR A 157 28.32 -1.84 -1.75
N SER A 158 27.16 -2.35 -1.33
CA SER A 158 25.91 -2.26 -2.08
C SER A 158 24.75 -2.07 -1.10
N CYS A 159 23.78 -1.24 -1.47
CA CYS A 159 22.54 -1.09 -0.73
C CYS A 159 21.36 -0.81 -1.66
N GLN A 160 20.15 -1.00 -1.14
CA GLN A 160 18.91 -0.72 -1.87
C GLN A 160 18.39 0.66 -1.49
N ALA A 161 18.20 1.52 -2.49
CA ALA A 161 17.56 2.80 -2.31
C ALA A 161 16.03 2.65 -2.24
N ILE A 162 15.40 3.51 -1.46
CA ILE A 162 13.95 3.63 -1.35
C ILE A 162 13.45 4.85 -2.11
N LEU A 163 12.16 4.87 -2.45
CA LEU A 163 11.54 6.00 -3.11
C LEU A 163 10.83 6.88 -2.08
N VAL A 164 11.29 8.12 -1.93
CA VAL A 164 10.66 9.15 -1.09
C VAL A 164 10.44 10.39 -1.95
N GLU A 165 9.19 10.83 -2.08
CA GLU A 165 8.82 12.00 -2.89
C GLU A 165 9.39 11.94 -4.32
N ASP A 166 9.21 10.79 -4.98
CA ASP A 166 9.71 10.49 -6.33
C ASP A 166 11.24 10.54 -6.49
N ARG A 167 11.99 10.56 -5.38
CA ARG A 167 13.46 10.54 -5.38
C ARG A 167 13.99 9.25 -4.79
N SER A 168 14.99 8.70 -5.46
CA SER A 168 15.73 7.53 -4.95
C SER A 168 16.71 8.00 -3.89
N VAL A 169 16.50 7.53 -2.66
CA VAL A 169 17.23 7.98 -1.47
C VAL A 169 17.60 6.81 -0.57
N ILE A 170 18.56 7.05 0.32
CA ILE A 170 18.86 6.16 1.45
C ILE A 170 18.71 6.95 2.77
N PRO A 171 18.42 6.30 3.90
CA PRO A 171 18.45 6.96 5.20
C PRO A 171 19.80 7.65 5.46
N TYR A 172 19.77 8.88 5.97
CA TYR A 172 20.98 9.65 6.25
C TYR A 172 21.87 8.93 7.28
N ASP A 173 21.27 8.24 8.25
CA ASP A 173 22.01 7.46 9.24
C ASP A 173 22.83 6.33 8.60
N GLN A 174 22.26 5.65 7.61
CA GLN A 174 22.96 4.61 6.85
C GLN A 174 24.13 5.22 6.07
N TYR A 175 23.95 6.40 5.47
CA TYR A 175 25.06 7.10 4.82
C TYR A 175 26.21 7.39 5.80
N VAL A 176 25.91 7.96 6.97
CA VAL A 176 26.95 8.31 7.97
C VAL A 176 27.64 7.05 8.51
N ASP A 177 26.89 6.00 8.82
CA ASP A 177 27.45 4.81 9.45
C ASP A 177 28.19 3.89 8.45
N GLU A 178 27.79 3.86 7.17
CA GLU A 178 28.28 2.86 6.20
C GLU A 178 29.00 3.44 4.97
N ILE A 179 28.61 4.61 4.48
CA ILE A 179 29.12 5.17 3.21
C ILE A 179 30.15 6.28 3.43
N GLU A 180 29.89 7.22 4.33
CA GLU A 180 30.81 8.30 4.68
C GLU A 180 32.22 7.80 5.07
N PRO A 181 32.38 6.69 5.81
CA PRO A 181 33.70 6.13 6.12
C PRO A 181 34.49 5.68 4.88
N LEU A 182 33.82 5.36 3.77
CA LEU A 182 34.43 4.93 2.51
C LEU A 182 34.99 6.08 1.68
N LEU A 183 34.66 7.34 2.04
CA LEU A 183 35.15 8.55 1.37
C LEU A 183 36.60 8.91 1.74
N LYS A 184 37.21 8.18 2.68
CA LYS A 184 38.54 8.45 3.24
C LYS A 184 39.66 7.65 2.58
#